data_AF-A0A2T5DVW9-F1
#
_entry.id   AF-A0A2T5DVW9-F1
#
_cell.length_a   1.000
_cell.length_b   1.000
_cell.length_c   1.000
_cell.angle_alpha   90.00
_cell.angle_beta   90.00
_cell.angle_gamma   90.00
#
_symmetry.space_group_name_H-M   'P 1'
#
loop_
_entity.id
_entity.type
_entity.pdbx_description
1 polymer ?
#
loop_
_entity_poly.entity_id
_entity_poly.type
_entity_poly.pdbx_seq_one_letter_code
_entity_poly.pdbx_strand_id
1 'polypeptide(L)' 'GKALDIIISLRSCLSMDDGGDIAKNLDQLYEFMITQISAANHKNDPQAIDDVIDIIREIKSAWDQIPNEYHNLTSADVGI' A
#
# COMPACT_ATOMS: atom_id res chain seq x y z
N GLY A 1 -3.51 -1.35 16.02
CA GLY A 1 -3.71 0.10 16.17
C GLY A 1 -4.20 0.58 14.84
N LYS A 2 -5.34 1.28 14.76
CA LYS A 2 -6.18 1.30 13.54
C LYS A 2 -5.43 1.53 12.21
N ALA A 3 -4.49 2.48 12.17
CA ALA A 3 -3.69 2.74 10.97
C ALA A 3 -2.82 1.55 10.55
N LEU A 4 -2.13 0.91 11.50
CA LEU A 4 -1.32 -0.28 11.27
C LEU A 4 -2.17 -1.43 10.71
N ASP A 5 -3.37 -1.62 11.27
CA ASP A 5 -4.29 -2.68 10.87
C ASP A 5 -4.74 -2.51 9.41
N ILE A 6 -4.94 -1.26 8.96
CA ILE A 6 -5.27 -0.92 7.56
C ILE A 6 -4.11 -1.25 6.63
N ILE A 7 -2.87 -0.81 6.94
CA ILE A 7 -1.71 -1.04 6.07
C ILE A 7 -1.42 -2.54 5.95
N ILE A 8 -1.52 -3.29 7.05
CA ILE A 8 -1.36 -4.75 7.04
C ILE A 8 -2.43 -5.41 6.15
N SER A 9 -3.69 -4.97 6.26
CA SER A 9 -4.76 -5.50 5.41
C SER A 9 -4.49 -5.22 3.93
N LEU A 10 -4.08 -4.00 3.57
CA LEU A 10 -3.75 -3.65 2.17
C LEU A 10 -2.60 -4.50 1.63
N ARG A 11 -1.54 -4.67 2.42
CA ARG A 11 -0.41 -5.53 2.07
C ARG A 11 -0.83 -6.99 1.87
N SER A 12 -1.72 -7.50 2.73
CA SER A 12 -2.22 -8.88 2.63
C SER A 12 -3.04 -9.15 1.36
N CYS A 13 -3.55 -8.10 0.70
CA CYS A 13 -4.29 -8.20 -0.54
C CYS A 13 -3.40 -8.18 -1.79
N LEU A 14 -2.08 -8.03 -1.67
CA LEU A 14 -1.17 -8.04 -2.82
C LEU A 14 -1.11 -9.43 -3.46
N SER A 15 -1.45 -9.53 -4.74
CA SER A 15 -1.15 -10.72 -5.55
C SER A 15 0.30 -10.65 -6.00
N MET A 16 1.16 -11.47 -5.40
CA MET A 16 2.59 -11.53 -5.76
C MET A 16 2.81 -12.23 -7.11
N ASP A 17 1.93 -13.15 -7.47
CA ASP A 17 2.02 -13.89 -8.73
C ASP A 17 1.58 -13.01 -9.91
N ASP A 18 0.46 -12.30 -9.79
CA ASP A 18 -0.09 -11.44 -10.86
C ASP A 18 0.58 -10.06 -10.91
N GLY A 19 0.89 -9.49 -9.74
CA GLY A 19 1.36 -8.11 -9.64
C GLY A 19 2.86 -7.94 -9.89
N GLY A 20 3.63 -9.03 -9.94
CA GLY A 20 5.07 -9.04 -10.27
C GLY A 20 5.87 -7.96 -9.54
N ASP A 21 6.62 -7.16 -10.30
CA ASP A 21 7.48 -6.09 -9.74
C ASP A 21 6.67 -4.99 -9.03
N ILE A 22 5.44 -4.70 -9.48
CA ILE A 22 4.58 -3.69 -8.84
C ILE A 22 4.16 -4.16 -7.45
N ALA A 23 3.69 -5.40 -7.32
CA ALA A 23 3.33 -5.96 -6.01
C ALA A 23 4.52 -5.99 -5.07
N LYS A 24 5.71 -6.36 -5.56
CA LYS A 24 6.94 -6.36 -4.77
C LYS A 24 7.33 -4.96 -4.27
N ASN A 25 7.21 -3.93 -5.12
CA ASN A 25 7.51 -2.56 -4.73
C ASN A 25 6.50 -2.03 -3.71
N LEU A 26 5.21 -2.34 -3.89
CA LEU A 26 4.16 -2.00 -2.93
C LEU A 26 4.37 -2.71 -1.59
N ASP A 27 4.79 -3.98 -1.58
CA ASP A 27 5.11 -4.73 -0.36
C ASP A 27 6.20 -4.04 0.45
N GLN A 28 7.28 -3.62 -0.21
CA GLN A 28 8.39 -2.89 0.43
C GLN A 28 7.93 -1.54 1.00
N LEU A 29 7.07 -0.84 0.28
CA LEU A 29 6.52 0.44 0.73
C LEU A 29 5.57 0.27 1.93
N TYR A 30 4.73 -0.77 1.92
CA TYR A 30 3.86 -1.10 3.07
C TYR A 30 4.67 -1.52 4.30
N GLU A 31 5.74 -2.30 4.13
CA GLU A 31 6.66 -2.68 5.21
C GLU A 31 7.35 -1.45 5.83
N PHE A 32 7.81 -0.52 4.99
CA PHE A 32 8.38 0.75 5.45
C PHE A 32 7.37 1.54 6.30
N MET A 33 6.12 1.67 5.84
CA MET A 33 5.08 2.38 6.59
C MET A 33 4.72 1.70 7.92
N ILE A 34 4.69 0.35 7.95
CA ILE A 34 4.49 -0.42 9.19
C ILE A 34 5.59 -0.11 10.21
N THR A 35 6.84 -0.07 9.76
CA THR A 35 8.00 0.26 10.60
C THR A 35 7.92 1.68 11.13
N GLN A 36 7.60 2.65 10.27
CA GLN A 36 7.43 4.05 10.65
C GLN A 36 6.30 4.26 11.66
N ILE A 37 5.11 3.69 11.44
CA ILE A 37 3.99 3.77 12.37
C ILE A 37 4.37 3.17 13.73
N SER A 38 5.06 2.03 13.72
CA SER A 38 5.48 1.35 14.96
C SER A 38 6.50 2.18 15.74
N ALA A 39 7.48 2.77 15.05
CA ALA A 39 8.47 3.66 15.66
C ALA A 39 7.84 4.96 16.18
N ALA A 40 6.91 5.55 15.42
CA ALA A 40 6.16 6.74 15.79
C ALA A 40 5.35 6.54 17.07
N ASN A 41 4.64 5.41 17.17
CA ASN A 41 3.90 5.03 18.37
C ASN A 41 4.81 4.89 19.59
N HIS A 42 6.00 4.30 19.42
CA HIS A 42 6.95 4.14 20.51
C HIS A 42 7.58 5.46 20.96
N LYS A 43 7.87 6.36 20.01
CA LYS A 43 8.56 7.64 20.25
C LYS A 43 7.60 8.81 20.51
N ASN A 44 6.29 8.62 20.37
CA ASN A 44 5.29 9.69 20.32
C ASN A 44 5.66 10.77 19.28
N ASP A 45 6.08 10.34 18.10
CA ASP A 45 6.51 11.22 17.01
C ASP A 45 5.40 11.33 15.95
N PRO A 46 4.58 12.41 15.96
CA PRO A 46 3.51 12.58 14.99
C PRO A 46 4.02 12.85 13.57
N GLN A 47 5.24 13.38 13.41
CA GLN A 47 5.78 13.74 12.09
C GLN A 47 5.96 12.48 11.22
N ALA A 48 6.43 11.38 11.82
CA ALA A 48 6.58 10.10 11.13
C ALA A 48 5.24 9.51 10.67
N ILE A 49 4.12 9.91 11.29
CA ILE A 49 2.77 9.54 10.82
C ILE A 49 2.36 10.40 9.62
N ASP A 50 2.70 11.69 9.61
CA ASP A 50 2.42 12.58 8.48
C ASP A 50 3.11 12.09 7.19
N ASP A 51 4.37 11.65 7.28
CA ASP A 51 5.10 11.06 6.14
C ASP A 51 4.38 9.81 5.58
N VAL A 52 3.87 8.95 6.46
CA VAL A 52 3.11 7.75 6.07
C VAL A 52 1.77 8.13 5.42
N ILE A 53 1.12 9.18 5.91
CA ILE A 53 -0.11 9.72 5.33
C ILE A 53 0.12 10.22 3.91
N ASP A 54 1.25 10.88 3.65
CA ASP A 54 1.54 11.39 2.31
C ASP A 54 1.83 10.25 1.32
N ILE A 55 2.57 9.23 1.74
CA ILE A 55 2.83 8.03 0.93
C ILE A 55 1.51 7.31 0.57
N ILE A 56 0.65 7.04 1.56
CA ILE A 56 -0.61 6.31 1.28
C ILE A 56 -1.57 7.14 0.42
N ARG A 57 -1.55 8.47 0.54
CA ARG A 57 -2.31 9.38 -0.33
C ARG A 57 -1.83 9.33 -1.77
N GLU A 58 -0.53 9.26 -2.00
CA GLU A 58 0.04 9.12 -3.34
C GLU A 58 -0.39 7.80 -3.99
N ILE A 59 -0.29 6.68 -3.26
CA ILE A 59 -0.77 5.36 -3.72
C ILE A 59 -2.27 5.42 -4.06
N LYS A 60 -3.09 6.00 -3.17
CA LYS A 60 -4.52 6.18 -3.41
C LYS A 60 -4.78 7.03 -4.65
N SER A 61 -4.06 8.13 -4.81
CA SER A 61 -4.22 9.00 -5.97
C SER A 61 -3.83 8.29 -7.28
N ALA A 62 -2.80 7.45 -7.26
CA ALA A 62 -2.43 6.65 -8.42
C ALA A 62 -3.55 5.63 -8.74
N TRP A 63 -4.11 4.99 -7.71
CA TRP A 63 -5.25 4.08 -7.86
C TRP A 63 -6.50 4.79 -8.43
N ASP A 64 -6.84 5.98 -7.93
CA ASP A 64 -7.99 6.76 -8.39
C ASP A 64 -7.88 7.19 -9.87
N GLN A 65 -6.67 7.24 -10.43
CA GLN A 65 -6.43 7.57 -11.84
C GLN A 65 -6.67 6.37 -12.77
N ILE A 66 -6.71 5.15 -12.24
CA ILE A 66 -7.04 3.95 -13.02
C ILE A 66 -8.54 4.00 -13.36
N PRO A 67 -8.94 3.89 -14.64
CA PRO A 67 -10.36 3.89 -14.97
C PRO A 67 -11.04 2.66 -14.36
N ASN A 68 -12.30 2.82 -13.92
CA ASN A 68 -13.03 1.76 -13.20
C ASN A 68 -13.13 0.43 -13.96
N GLU A 69 -13.14 0.48 -15.28
CA GLU A 69 -13.13 -0.67 -16.18
C GLU A 69 -11.86 -1.54 -16.05
N TYR A 70 -10.76 -0.98 -15.54
CA TYR A 70 -9.49 -1.69 -15.32
C TYR A 70 -9.28 -2.15 -13.87
N HIS A 71 -10.12 -1.74 -12.90
CA HIS A 71 -9.92 -2.06 -11.48
C HIS A 71 -9.99 -3.56 -11.13
N ASN A 72 -10.67 -4.36 -11.94
CA ASN A 72 -10.86 -5.79 -11.71
C ASN A 72 -10.12 -6.65 -12.73
N LEU A 73 -9.30 -6.06 -13.60
CA LEU A 73 -8.55 -6.84 -14.58
C LEU A 73 -7.45 -7.60 -13.87
N THR A 74 -7.53 -8.92 -13.96
CA THR A 74 -6.47 -9.84 -13.54
C THR A 74 -5.62 -10.21 -14.75
N SER A 75 -4.40 -10.74 -14.52
CA SER A 75 -3.54 -11.26 -15.59
C SER A 75 -4.28 -12.23 -16.51
N ALA A 76 -5.19 -13.03 -15.93
CA ALA A 76 -6.03 -13.98 -16.65
C ALA A 76 -7.04 -13.31 -17.62
N ASP A 77 -7.50 -12.09 -17.33
CA ASP A 77 -8.47 -11.37 -18.16
C ASP A 77 -7.81 -10.68 -19.38
N VAL A 78 -6.50 -10.42 -19.33
CA VAL A 78 -5.74 -9.73 -20.38
C VAL A 78 -5.00 -10.71 -21.31
N GLY A 79 -5.01 -12.00 -21.02
CA GLY A 79 -4.51 -13.06 -21.91
C GLY A 79 -2.99 -13.07 -22.11
N ILE A 80 -2.24 -12.70 -21.07
CA ILE A 80 -0.77 -12.80 -20.97
C ILE A 80 -0.35 -13.80 -19.90
#